data_AF-A0A133SGT5-F1
#
_entry.id   AF-A0A133SGT5-F1
#
_cell.length_a   1.000
_cell.length_b   1.000
_cell.length_c   1.000
_cell.angle_alpha   90.00
_cell.angle_beta   90.00
_cell.angle_gamma   90.00
#
_symmetry.space_group_name_H-M   'P 1'
#
loop_
_entity.id
_entity.type
_entity.pdbx_description
1 polymer ?
#
loop_
_entity_poly.entity_id
_entity_poly.type
_entity_poly.pdbx_seq_one_letter_code
_entity_poly.pdbx_strand_id
1 'polypeptide(L)'
;MNLTFDDGYQFGLGAFETVSLVKGQPVWLEAHEQRLRRALHWLGIALPLDWKDQFRAYIEGEGAGMGVVKILASDNNLSFTSRKNPYEDMPSRPGFVLSLSDIRRNESSPFVFHKTFNYGDSIVAKRKAAQLGIDEPIFCNTKGELTEGAVSNLFFIKNGQLYTPPIEAGLLPGIVRAYVCHRYDVIEKAIYPDEIDGFDECFITNSLMGIMAVRQFGSQTFPVSETTQTAALFQQYQKDRLRPFPGSL
;
A
#
# COMPACT_ATOMS: atom_id res chain seq x y z
N MET A 1 9.90 14.77 -21.01
CA MET A 1 10.31 14.89 -19.59
C MET A 1 11.83 14.86 -19.56
N ASN A 2 12.47 15.92 -19.05
CA ASN A 2 13.92 15.96 -18.87
C ASN A 2 14.22 15.56 -17.42
N LEU A 3 14.77 14.38 -17.22
CA LEU A 3 15.21 13.91 -15.90
C LEU A 3 16.67 14.26 -15.69
N THR A 4 17.00 14.75 -14.50
CA THR A 4 18.36 14.92 -14.02
C THR A 4 18.83 13.62 -13.37
N PHE A 5 20.03 13.15 -13.67
CA PHE A 5 20.61 11.94 -13.06
C PHE A 5 21.18 12.23 -11.66
N ASP A 6 20.31 12.61 -10.73
CA ASP A 6 20.63 12.78 -9.31
C ASP A 6 20.69 11.44 -8.55
N ASP A 7 20.91 11.51 -7.24
CA ASP A 7 20.97 10.33 -6.37
C ASP A 7 19.69 9.49 -6.33
N GLY A 8 18.55 10.07 -6.72
CA GLY A 8 17.31 9.33 -6.95
C GLY A 8 17.46 8.30 -8.06
N TYR A 9 18.07 8.69 -9.17
CA TYR A 9 18.34 7.79 -10.29
C TYR A 9 19.54 6.88 -10.04
N GLN A 10 20.61 7.40 -9.43
CA GLN A 10 21.84 6.65 -9.23
C GLN A 10 21.75 5.62 -8.10
N PHE A 11 21.08 5.97 -7.00
CA PHE A 11 21.12 5.21 -5.75
C PHE A 11 19.74 4.93 -5.14
N GLY A 12 18.66 5.35 -5.81
CA GLY A 12 17.30 5.17 -5.33
C GLY A 12 16.90 6.14 -4.19
N LEU A 13 17.66 7.22 -3.98
CA LEU A 13 17.38 8.25 -2.97
C LEU A 13 16.30 9.23 -3.46
N GLY A 14 15.10 8.70 -3.65
CA GLY A 14 13.89 9.45 -3.96
C GLY A 14 12.67 8.74 -3.41
N ALA A 15 11.54 9.43 -3.40
CA ALA A 15 10.27 8.94 -2.87
C ALA A 15 9.16 9.00 -3.90
N PHE A 16 8.18 8.11 -3.76
CA PHE A 16 7.03 8.09 -4.65
C PHE A 16 5.72 7.86 -3.91
N GLU A 17 4.64 8.35 -4.52
CA GLU A 17 3.28 8.05 -4.13
C GLU A 17 2.49 7.45 -5.28
N THR A 18 1.43 6.70 -4.96
CA THR A 18 0.53 6.11 -5.95
C THR A 18 -0.90 6.36 -5.51
N VAL A 19 -1.53 7.33 -6.15
CA VAL A 19 -2.82 7.91 -5.78
C VAL A 19 -3.89 7.37 -6.72
N SER A 20 -4.98 6.85 -6.15
CA SER A 20 -6.16 6.48 -6.94
C SER A 20 -6.98 7.72 -7.25
N LEU A 21 -7.47 7.81 -8.49
CA LEU A 21 -8.44 8.81 -8.92
C LEU A 21 -9.82 8.15 -9.03
N VAL A 22 -10.84 8.77 -8.45
CA VAL A 22 -12.24 8.35 -8.58
C VAL A 22 -13.02 9.53 -9.15
N LYS A 23 -13.57 9.35 -10.37
CA LYS A 23 -14.20 10.45 -11.13
C LYS A 23 -13.28 11.68 -11.27
N GLY A 24 -11.99 11.44 -11.49
CA GLY A 24 -10.96 12.48 -11.60
C GLY A 24 -10.50 13.09 -10.26
N GLN A 25 -11.12 12.73 -9.14
CA GLN A 25 -10.74 13.25 -7.81
C GLN A 25 -9.71 12.33 -7.15
N PRO A 26 -8.58 12.86 -6.65
CA PRO A 26 -7.60 12.07 -5.94
C PRO A 26 -8.12 11.66 -4.56
N VAL A 27 -8.07 10.37 -4.27
CA VAL A 27 -8.42 9.82 -2.95
C VAL A 27 -7.34 10.21 -1.93
N TRP A 28 -7.72 10.99 -0.92
CA TRP A 28 -6.89 11.39 0.23
C TRP A 28 -5.51 11.95 -0.14
N LEU A 29 -5.47 12.90 -1.07
CA LEU A 29 -4.24 13.50 -1.56
C LEU A 29 -3.38 14.09 -0.44
N GLU A 30 -4.00 14.67 0.58
CA GLU A 30 -3.33 15.26 1.75
C GLU A 30 -2.57 14.20 2.55
N ALA A 31 -3.14 13.01 2.74
CA ALA A 31 -2.47 11.90 3.41
C ALA A 31 -1.28 11.37 2.59
N HIS A 32 -1.43 11.33 1.26
CA HIS A 32 -0.34 11.00 0.34
C HIS A 32 0.78 12.04 0.40
N GLU A 33 0.45 13.33 0.39
CA GLU A 33 1.42 14.43 0.54
C GLU A 33 2.19 14.34 1.85
N GLN A 34 1.48 14.15 2.98
CA GLN A 34 2.13 14.04 4.29
C GLN A 34 3.14 12.90 4.34
N ARG A 35 2.79 11.72 3.80
CA ARG A 35 3.70 10.59 3.72
C ARG A 35 4.88 10.84 2.78
N LEU A 36 4.64 11.46 1.62
CA LEU A 36 5.69 11.84 0.67
C LEU A 36 6.67 12.82 1.32
N ARG A 37 6.17 13.89 1.96
CA ARG A 37 6.99 14.89 2.66
C ARG A 37 7.82 14.27 3.77
N ARG A 38 7.26 13.33 4.54
CA ARG A 38 8.02 12.61 5.57
C ARG A 38 9.20 11.81 4.98
N ALA A 39 8.98 11.13 3.86
CA ALA A 39 10.05 10.39 3.17
C ALA A 39 11.12 11.33 2.57
N LEU A 40 10.70 12.41 1.92
CA LEU A 40 11.61 13.40 1.33
C LEU A 40 12.40 14.15 2.41
N HIS A 41 11.76 14.57 3.50
CA HIS A 41 12.43 15.21 4.63
C HIS A 41 13.50 14.30 5.23
N TRP A 42 13.22 13.01 5.41
CA TRP A 42 14.20 12.04 5.89
C TRP A 42 15.40 11.89 4.93
N LEU A 43 15.16 12.01 3.62
CA LEU A 43 16.20 12.02 2.59
C LEU A 43 16.91 13.38 2.41
N GLY A 44 16.49 14.42 3.13
CA GLY A 44 17.03 15.78 2.95
C GLY A 44 16.56 16.49 1.67
N ILE A 45 15.46 16.03 1.06
CA ILE A 45 14.93 16.55 -0.21
C ILE A 45 13.72 17.46 0.06
N ALA A 46 13.70 18.62 -0.60
CA ALA A 46 12.58 19.54 -0.56
C ALA A 46 11.57 19.27 -1.69
N LEU A 47 10.29 19.13 -1.35
CA LEU A 47 9.23 19.11 -2.35
C LEU A 47 8.93 20.54 -2.81
N PRO A 48 8.89 20.85 -4.13
CA PRO A 48 8.56 22.18 -4.65
C PRO A 48 7.25 22.73 -4.08
N LEU A 49 7.20 24.03 -3.80
CA LEU A 49 6.00 24.65 -3.19
C LEU A 49 4.77 24.58 -4.09
N ASP A 50 4.98 24.65 -5.40
CA ASP A 50 3.97 24.63 -6.46
C ASP A 50 3.63 23.21 -6.95
N TRP A 51 4.12 22.16 -6.30
CA TRP A 51 3.91 20.76 -6.73
C TRP A 51 2.43 20.41 -6.93
N LYS A 52 1.52 20.99 -6.12
CA LYS A 52 0.07 20.76 -6.22
C LYS A 52 -0.51 21.33 -7.50
N ASP A 53 -0.05 22.49 -7.94
CA ASP A 53 -0.51 23.13 -9.16
C ASP A 53 -0.02 22.34 -10.38
N GLN A 54 1.24 21.88 -10.34
CA GLN A 54 1.79 20.98 -11.35
C GLN A 54 1.01 19.65 -11.40
N PHE A 55 0.66 19.08 -10.24
CA PHE A 55 -0.13 17.84 -10.15
C PHE A 55 -1.55 18.00 -10.72
N ARG A 56 -2.24 19.12 -10.40
CA ARG A 56 -3.57 19.43 -10.95
C ARG A 56 -3.51 19.58 -12.47
N ALA A 57 -2.56 20.37 -12.97
CA ALA A 57 -2.36 20.54 -14.41
C ALA A 57 -2.10 19.20 -15.11
N TYR A 58 -1.32 18.31 -14.50
CA TYR A 58 -1.09 16.96 -15.02
C TYR A 58 -2.38 16.12 -15.09
N ILE A 59 -3.21 16.12 -14.03
CA ILE A 59 -4.47 15.37 -14.00
C ILE A 59 -5.47 15.89 -15.05
N GLU A 60 -5.56 17.20 -15.22
CA GLU A 60 -6.45 17.83 -16.21
C GLU A 60 -6.00 17.57 -17.65
N GLY A 61 -4.69 17.37 -17.87
CA GLY A 61 -4.10 16.99 -19.15
C GLY A 61 -3.92 15.48 -19.31
N GLU A 62 -2.69 15.01 -19.15
CA GLU A 62 -2.27 13.62 -19.45
C GLU A 62 -2.84 12.57 -18.49
N GLY A 63 -3.25 12.97 -17.28
CA GLY A 63 -3.90 12.10 -16.30
C GLY A 63 -5.40 11.95 -16.50
N ALA A 64 -6.01 12.70 -17.43
CA ALA A 64 -7.46 12.76 -17.56
C ALA A 64 -8.04 11.37 -17.90
N GLY A 65 -9.04 10.95 -17.13
CA GLY A 65 -9.69 9.65 -17.30
C GLY A 65 -8.83 8.44 -16.89
N MET A 66 -7.62 8.64 -16.38
CA MET A 66 -6.78 7.58 -15.82
C MET A 66 -7.15 7.36 -14.34
N GLY A 67 -7.35 6.11 -13.92
CA GLY A 67 -7.75 5.78 -12.55
C GLY A 67 -6.63 5.89 -11.50
N VAL A 68 -5.38 6.13 -11.93
CA VAL A 68 -4.20 6.18 -11.06
C VAL A 68 -3.20 7.23 -11.54
N VAL A 69 -2.64 8.00 -10.59
CA VAL A 69 -1.47 8.85 -10.81
C VAL A 69 -0.38 8.50 -9.81
N LYS A 70 0.85 8.33 -10.30
CA LYS A 70 2.05 8.16 -9.50
C LYS A 70 2.79 9.48 -9.44
N ILE A 71 3.21 9.89 -8.25
CA ILE A 71 4.09 11.04 -8.01
C ILE A 71 5.47 10.47 -7.75
N LEU A 72 6.51 10.96 -8.42
CA LEU A 72 7.89 10.58 -8.14
C LEU A 72 8.71 11.86 -7.91
N ALA A 73 9.43 11.90 -6.80
CA ALA A 73 10.26 13.02 -6.42
C ALA A 73 11.65 12.55 -5.97
N SER A 74 12.68 13.19 -6.48
CA SER A 74 14.05 13.15 -5.97
C SER A 74 14.60 14.58 -5.90
N ASP A 75 15.85 14.76 -5.54
CA ASP A 75 16.46 16.07 -5.28
C ASP A 75 16.21 17.09 -6.40
N ASN A 76 16.40 16.68 -7.65
CA ASN A 76 16.29 17.55 -8.83
C ASN A 76 15.17 17.13 -9.79
N ASN A 77 14.27 16.23 -9.37
CA ASN A 77 13.20 15.72 -10.22
C ASN A 77 11.86 15.72 -9.50
N LEU A 78 10.84 16.23 -10.18
CA LEU A 78 9.44 15.99 -9.88
C LEU A 78 8.75 15.50 -11.16
N SER A 79 8.09 14.36 -11.10
CA SER A 79 7.40 13.78 -12.24
C SER A 79 6.12 13.08 -11.85
N PHE A 80 5.21 13.01 -12.83
CA PHE A 80 3.94 12.32 -12.70
C PHE A 80 3.79 11.30 -13.83
N THR A 81 3.21 10.16 -13.51
CA THR A 81 2.83 9.15 -14.51
C THR A 81 1.43 8.64 -14.22
N SER A 82 0.59 8.51 -15.22
CA SER A 82 -0.77 7.99 -15.10
C SER A 82 -0.92 6.60 -15.71
N ARG A 83 -1.88 5.82 -15.21
CA ARG A 83 -2.30 4.54 -15.81
C ARG A 83 -3.72 4.16 -15.37
N LYS A 84 -4.30 3.17 -16.05
CA LYS A 84 -5.53 2.52 -15.58
C LYS A 84 -5.29 1.80 -14.25
N ASN A 85 -6.32 1.79 -13.38
CA ASN A 85 -6.25 1.02 -12.15
C ASN A 85 -6.43 -0.48 -12.49
N PRO A 86 -5.43 -1.34 -12.24
CA PRO A 86 -5.53 -2.76 -12.58
C PRO A 86 -6.59 -3.51 -11.77
N TYR A 87 -7.17 -2.90 -10.73
CA TYR A 87 -8.14 -3.52 -9.85
C TYR A 87 -9.58 -3.02 -10.05
N GLU A 88 -9.82 -2.09 -10.98
CA GLU A 88 -11.14 -1.49 -11.22
C GLU A 88 -12.06 -2.44 -12.02
N ASP A 89 -11.50 -3.20 -12.95
CA ASP A 89 -12.22 -4.16 -13.80
C ASP A 89 -12.26 -5.58 -13.22
N MET A 90 -12.33 -5.74 -11.89
CA MET A 90 -12.48 -7.06 -11.25
C MET A 90 -13.96 -7.34 -10.93
N PRO A 91 -14.72 -8.00 -11.82
CA PRO A 91 -16.16 -8.22 -11.63
C PRO A 91 -16.52 -9.09 -10.43
N SER A 92 -15.60 -9.91 -9.92
CA SER A 92 -15.88 -10.86 -8.82
C SER A 92 -14.91 -10.84 -7.63
N ARG A 93 -14.00 -9.85 -7.52
CA ARG A 93 -12.95 -9.71 -6.46
C ARG A 93 -12.72 -11.02 -5.66
N PRO A 94 -12.14 -12.06 -6.29
CA PRO A 94 -12.31 -13.45 -5.86
C PRO A 94 -11.49 -13.85 -4.63
N GLY A 95 -10.91 -12.86 -3.94
CA GLY A 95 -9.90 -13.04 -2.91
C GLY A 95 -8.53 -13.36 -3.50
N PHE A 96 -7.47 -12.81 -2.90
CA PHE A 96 -6.09 -13.04 -3.31
C PHE A 96 -5.53 -14.32 -2.69
N VAL A 97 -4.57 -14.92 -3.38
CA VAL A 97 -3.72 -16.01 -2.89
C VAL A 97 -2.38 -15.42 -2.46
N LEU A 98 -2.01 -15.70 -1.21
CA LEU A 98 -0.78 -15.25 -0.59
C LEU A 98 0.17 -16.42 -0.34
N SER A 99 1.46 -16.14 -0.37
CA SER A 99 2.50 -17.04 0.15
C SER A 99 3.60 -16.24 0.84
N LEU A 100 4.38 -16.92 1.69
CA LEU A 100 5.57 -16.32 2.27
C LEU A 100 6.64 -16.11 1.20
N SER A 101 7.32 -14.97 1.28
CA SER A 101 8.54 -14.70 0.53
C SER A 101 9.76 -15.27 1.24
N ASP A 102 10.75 -15.71 0.46
CA ASP A 102 12.08 -16.05 0.96
C ASP A 102 12.86 -14.80 1.43
N ILE A 103 12.48 -13.61 0.94
CA ILE A 103 13.10 -12.35 1.34
C ILE A 103 12.63 -11.98 2.75
N ARG A 104 13.58 -11.61 3.62
CA ARG A 104 13.29 -11.04 4.95
C ARG A 104 13.40 -9.53 4.92
N ARG A 105 12.46 -8.84 5.55
CA ARG A 105 12.57 -7.40 5.82
C ARG A 105 13.54 -7.16 6.96
N ASN A 106 14.48 -6.25 6.75
CA ASN A 106 15.30 -5.75 7.84
C ASN A 106 14.55 -4.63 8.54
N GLU A 107 13.95 -4.93 9.69
CA GLU A 107 13.21 -3.95 10.49
C GLU A 107 14.10 -2.83 11.06
N SER A 108 15.43 -3.03 11.08
CA SER A 108 16.40 -2.00 11.42
C SER A 108 16.71 -1.05 10.25
N SER A 109 16.29 -1.37 9.03
CA SER A 109 16.50 -0.52 7.87
C SER A 109 15.46 0.59 7.84
N PRO A 110 15.86 1.88 7.84
CA PRO A 110 14.89 2.98 7.82
C PRO A 110 14.03 2.99 6.55
N PHE A 111 14.52 2.41 5.45
CA PHE A 111 13.83 2.38 4.17
C PHE A 111 12.52 1.60 4.19
N VAL A 112 12.31 0.67 5.15
CA VAL A 112 11.04 -0.08 5.24
C VAL A 112 9.87 0.81 5.68
N PHE A 113 10.14 1.95 6.32
CA PHE A 113 9.12 2.89 6.79
C PHE A 113 8.81 3.99 5.76
N HIS A 114 9.54 4.04 4.64
CA HIS A 114 9.44 5.08 3.63
C HIS A 114 9.18 4.50 2.22
N LYS A 115 8.26 5.13 1.49
CA LYS A 115 7.92 4.71 0.12
C LYS A 115 8.94 5.29 -0.87
N THR A 116 10.13 4.70 -0.89
CA THR A 116 11.28 5.18 -1.68
C THR A 116 11.43 4.45 -3.01
N PHE A 117 12.37 4.88 -3.86
CA PHE A 117 12.69 4.18 -5.10
C PHE A 117 13.37 2.81 -4.87
N ASN A 118 13.78 2.50 -3.63
CA ASN A 118 14.34 1.20 -3.21
C ASN A 118 13.28 0.09 -3.09
N TYR A 119 12.51 -0.11 -4.16
CA TYR A 119 11.44 -1.12 -4.26
C TYR A 119 11.90 -2.40 -4.98
N GLY A 120 13.20 -2.56 -5.24
CA GLY A 120 13.79 -3.69 -5.97
C GLY A 120 13.33 -5.04 -5.42
N ASP A 121 13.55 -5.27 -4.13
CA ASP A 121 13.15 -6.50 -3.43
C ASP A 121 11.65 -6.79 -3.57
N SER A 122 10.82 -5.76 -3.37
CA SER A 122 9.37 -5.86 -3.52
C SER A 122 8.96 -6.29 -4.92
N ILE A 123 9.52 -5.64 -5.94
CA ILE A 123 9.16 -5.90 -7.34
C ILE A 123 9.68 -7.27 -7.80
N VAL A 124 10.89 -7.66 -7.39
CA VAL A 124 11.44 -8.99 -7.67
C VAL A 124 10.59 -10.08 -7.01
N ALA A 125 10.26 -9.93 -5.72
CA ALA A 125 9.39 -10.88 -5.02
C ALA A 125 8.01 -10.98 -5.68
N LYS A 126 7.38 -9.85 -6.03
CA LYS A 126 6.07 -9.84 -6.67
C LYS A 126 6.09 -10.56 -8.03
N ARG A 127 7.14 -10.35 -8.82
CA ARG A 127 7.31 -11.04 -10.12
C ARG A 127 7.52 -12.54 -9.95
N LYS A 128 8.34 -12.97 -8.99
CA LYS A 128 8.55 -14.39 -8.66
C LYS A 128 7.25 -15.05 -8.20
N ALA A 129 6.50 -14.40 -7.31
CA ALA A 129 5.22 -14.87 -6.81
C ALA A 129 4.19 -15.04 -7.93
N ALA A 130 4.09 -14.06 -8.83
CA ALA A 130 3.16 -14.11 -9.96
C ALA A 130 3.41 -15.30 -10.90
N GLN A 131 4.67 -15.71 -11.10
CA GLN A 131 5.02 -16.90 -11.90
C GLN A 131 4.51 -18.21 -11.29
N LEU A 132 4.19 -18.21 -9.99
CA LEU A 132 3.67 -19.35 -9.24
C LEU A 132 2.15 -19.25 -9.00
N GLY A 133 1.48 -18.28 -9.63
CA GLY A 133 0.04 -18.04 -9.40
C GLY A 133 -0.29 -17.43 -8.04
N ILE A 134 0.70 -16.83 -7.36
CA ILE A 134 0.51 -16.10 -6.10
C ILE A 134 0.32 -14.62 -6.42
N ASP A 135 -0.76 -14.04 -5.91
CA ASP A 135 -1.16 -12.65 -6.20
C ASP A 135 -0.27 -11.63 -5.45
N GLU A 136 0.10 -11.96 -4.21
CA GLU A 136 0.90 -11.09 -3.35
C GLU A 136 1.78 -11.91 -2.40
N PRO A 137 3.12 -11.79 -2.48
CA PRO A 137 4.01 -12.41 -1.50
C PRO A 137 3.99 -11.60 -0.20
N ILE A 138 4.08 -12.27 0.94
CA ILE A 138 4.17 -11.67 2.28
C ILE A 138 5.58 -11.86 2.84
N PHE A 139 6.18 -10.79 3.36
CA PHE A 139 7.48 -10.86 3.99
C PHE A 139 7.37 -11.09 5.50
N CYS A 140 8.37 -11.78 6.06
CA CYS A 140 8.67 -11.70 7.48
C CYS A 140 9.85 -10.78 7.71
N ASN A 141 9.99 -10.24 8.92
CA ASN A 141 11.21 -9.56 9.33
C ASN A 141 12.30 -10.54 9.79
N THR A 142 13.44 -10.03 10.27
CA THR A 142 14.56 -10.88 10.71
C THR A 142 14.27 -11.68 11.99
N LYS A 143 13.24 -11.29 12.75
CA LYS A 143 12.72 -12.01 13.94
C LYS A 143 11.71 -13.09 13.59
N GLY A 144 11.28 -13.18 12.33
CA GLY A 144 10.27 -14.13 11.88
C GLY A 144 8.82 -13.63 12.00
N GLU A 145 8.61 -12.38 12.42
CA GLU A 145 7.27 -11.77 12.49
C GLU A 145 6.79 -11.42 11.08
N LEU A 146 5.51 -11.63 10.78
CA LEU A 146 4.87 -11.15 9.57
C LEU A 146 4.92 -9.62 9.50
N THR A 147 5.08 -9.07 8.30
CA THR A 147 5.18 -7.62 8.07
C THR A 147 4.10 -7.14 7.10
N GLU A 148 4.45 -7.08 5.83
CA GLU A 148 3.63 -6.59 4.72
C GLU A 148 3.88 -7.44 3.47
N GLY A 149 3.09 -7.19 2.42
CA GLY A 149 3.34 -7.73 1.09
C GLY A 149 4.28 -6.86 0.26
N ALA A 150 4.52 -7.24 -0.99
CA ALA A 150 5.33 -6.44 -1.92
C ALA A 150 4.72 -5.05 -2.19
N VAL A 151 3.39 -4.94 -2.26
CA VAL A 151 2.69 -3.68 -2.51
C VAL A 151 1.46 -3.48 -1.62
N SER A 152 1.43 -4.06 -0.41
CA SER A 152 0.24 -4.05 0.46
C SER A 152 0.54 -4.24 1.94
N ASN A 153 -0.29 -3.72 2.85
CA ASN A 153 -0.27 -4.13 4.27
C ASN A 153 -1.19 -5.33 4.52
N LEU A 154 -0.93 -6.08 5.60
CA LEU A 154 -1.62 -7.32 5.97
C LEU A 154 -2.50 -7.13 7.20
N PHE A 155 -3.70 -7.71 7.18
CA PHE A 155 -4.64 -7.73 8.29
C PHE A 155 -5.28 -9.10 8.44
N PHE A 156 -5.69 -9.39 9.66
CA PHE A 156 -6.46 -10.59 10.01
C PHE A 156 -7.66 -10.23 10.88
N ILE A 157 -8.63 -11.14 10.90
CA ILE A 157 -9.82 -11.06 11.75
C ILE A 157 -9.92 -12.34 12.58
N LYS A 158 -10.16 -12.20 13.88
CA LYS A 158 -10.45 -13.33 14.77
C LYS A 158 -11.53 -12.94 15.76
N ASN A 159 -12.62 -13.70 15.80
CA ASN A 159 -13.81 -13.44 16.62
C ASN A 159 -14.32 -11.99 16.49
N GLY A 160 -14.33 -11.47 15.26
CA GLY A 160 -14.76 -10.10 14.97
C GLY A 160 -13.72 -8.99 15.22
N GLN A 161 -12.63 -9.30 15.93
CA GLN A 161 -11.55 -8.36 16.25
C GLN A 161 -10.53 -8.29 15.10
N LEU A 162 -10.09 -7.07 14.77
CA LEU A 162 -9.06 -6.82 13.76
C LEU A 162 -7.66 -6.88 14.36
N TYR A 163 -6.73 -7.45 13.60
CA TYR A 163 -5.31 -7.54 13.92
C TYR A 163 -4.45 -7.14 12.73
N THR A 164 -3.31 -6.51 12.98
CA THR A 164 -2.29 -6.22 11.96
C THR A 164 -0.91 -6.21 12.61
N PRO A 165 0.16 -6.52 11.87
CA PRO A 165 1.50 -6.31 12.38
C PRO A 165 1.76 -4.83 12.73
N PRO A 166 2.49 -4.55 13.82
CA PRO A 166 2.85 -3.21 14.23
C PRO A 166 3.83 -2.60 13.23
N ILE A 167 3.90 -1.27 13.15
CA ILE A 167 4.82 -0.59 12.23
C ILE A 167 6.27 -1.02 12.52
N GLU A 168 6.60 -1.17 13.81
CA GLU A 168 7.91 -1.58 14.33
C GLU A 168 8.37 -2.96 13.85
N ALA A 169 7.47 -3.78 13.29
CA ALA A 169 7.83 -5.03 12.62
C ALA A 169 8.63 -4.79 11.33
N GLY A 170 8.69 -3.55 10.82
CA GLY A 170 9.46 -3.18 9.63
C GLY A 170 8.61 -3.15 8.37
N LEU A 171 7.51 -2.39 8.39
CA LEU A 171 6.58 -2.25 7.27
C LEU A 171 6.24 -0.79 6.94
N LEU A 172 5.73 -0.57 5.74
CA LEU A 172 5.33 0.76 5.30
C LEU A 172 4.04 1.17 6.02
N PRO A 173 3.97 2.38 6.65
CA PRO A 173 2.72 2.92 7.18
C PRO A 173 1.77 3.30 6.03
N GLY A 174 0.97 2.33 5.59
CA GLY A 174 0.01 2.46 4.50
C GLY A 174 -1.11 3.45 4.82
N ILE A 175 -1.58 4.19 3.82
CA ILE A 175 -2.69 5.13 3.99
C ILE A 175 -4.00 4.38 4.25
N VAL A 176 -4.28 3.30 3.51
CA VAL A 176 -5.46 2.47 3.76
C VAL A 176 -5.34 1.70 5.08
N ARG A 177 -4.13 1.26 5.47
CA ARG A 177 -3.87 0.72 6.81
C ARG A 177 -4.23 1.74 7.89
N ALA A 178 -3.74 2.98 7.76
CA ALA A 178 -4.03 4.05 8.70
C ALA A 178 -5.53 4.38 8.76
N TYR A 179 -6.24 4.36 7.62
CA TYR A 179 -7.70 4.48 7.59
C TYR A 179 -8.37 3.39 8.43
N VAL A 180 -8.00 2.11 8.24
CA VAL A 180 -8.58 0.99 9.00
C VAL A 180 -8.30 1.15 10.50
N CYS A 181 -7.07 1.50 10.88
CA CYS A 181 -6.67 1.67 12.29
C CYS A 181 -7.32 2.88 12.97
N HIS A 182 -7.65 3.95 12.25
CA HIS A 182 -8.38 5.10 12.81
C HIS A 182 -9.87 4.82 12.93
N ARG A 183 -10.44 4.03 12.02
CA ARG A 183 -11.89 3.88 11.87
C ARG A 183 -12.47 2.76 12.73
N TYR A 184 -11.65 1.78 13.09
CA TYR A 184 -12.04 0.56 13.79
C TYR A 184 -11.08 0.28 14.95
N ASP A 185 -11.53 -0.54 15.91
CA ASP A 185 -10.66 -1.07 16.94
C ASP A 185 -9.74 -2.14 16.34
N VAL A 186 -8.45 -1.85 16.26
CA VAL A 186 -7.42 -2.72 15.66
C VAL A 186 -6.33 -2.98 16.68
N ILE A 187 -6.04 -4.26 16.91
CA ILE A 187 -4.92 -4.67 17.76
C ILE A 187 -3.66 -4.79 16.89
N GLU A 188 -2.73 -3.88 17.09
CA GLU A 188 -1.38 -3.98 16.52
C GLU A 188 -0.54 -4.93 17.41
N LYS A 189 -0.16 -6.09 16.89
CA LYS A 189 0.67 -7.07 17.62
C LYS A 189 1.60 -7.83 16.68
N ALA A 190 2.71 -8.35 17.20
CA ALA A 190 3.51 -9.32 16.46
C ALA A 190 2.63 -10.54 16.09
N ILE A 191 2.73 -10.96 14.84
CA ILE A 191 2.00 -12.12 14.30
C ILE A 191 3.03 -13.00 13.60
N TYR A 192 3.07 -14.28 13.93
CA TYR A 192 3.98 -15.24 13.34
C TYR A 192 3.25 -16.13 12.31
N PRO A 193 3.96 -16.69 11.32
CA PRO A 193 3.34 -17.53 10.28
C PRO A 193 2.54 -18.74 10.80
N ASP A 194 2.94 -19.30 11.93
CA ASP A 194 2.27 -20.42 12.60
C ASP A 194 0.96 -20.02 13.29
N GLU A 195 0.67 -18.73 13.45
CA GLU A 195 -0.61 -18.24 13.98
C GLU A 195 -1.70 -18.08 12.90
N ILE A 196 -1.36 -18.22 11.61
CA ILE A 196 -2.25 -17.91 10.47
C ILE A 196 -3.55 -18.75 10.51
N ASP A 197 -3.46 -20.01 10.91
CA ASP A 197 -4.59 -20.94 10.97
C ASP A 197 -5.62 -20.60 12.06
N GLY A 198 -5.21 -19.76 13.03
CA GLY A 198 -6.03 -19.31 14.13
C GLY A 198 -6.91 -18.09 13.82
N PHE A 199 -6.90 -17.57 12.60
CA PHE A 199 -7.72 -16.43 12.16
C PHE A 199 -8.91 -16.87 11.29
N ASP A 200 -10.01 -16.12 11.37
CA ASP A 200 -11.25 -16.41 10.64
C ASP A 200 -11.23 -15.81 9.23
N GLU A 201 -10.65 -14.63 9.05
CA GLU A 201 -10.50 -13.96 7.77
C GLU A 201 -9.11 -13.30 7.65
N CYS A 202 -8.65 -13.13 6.41
CA CYS A 202 -7.42 -12.42 6.09
C CYS A 202 -7.70 -11.42 4.96
N PHE A 203 -7.08 -10.25 5.01
CA PHE A 203 -7.17 -9.28 3.92
C PHE A 203 -5.90 -8.43 3.82
N ILE A 204 -5.68 -7.86 2.64
CA ILE A 204 -4.58 -6.94 2.38
C ILE A 204 -5.09 -5.58 1.93
N THR A 205 -4.27 -4.54 2.11
CA THR A 205 -4.67 -3.16 1.79
C THR A 205 -3.62 -2.40 1.00
N ASN A 206 -4.06 -1.60 0.03
CA ASN A 206 -3.28 -0.49 -0.56
C ASN A 206 -4.23 0.54 -1.19
N SER A 207 -3.71 1.71 -1.58
CA SER A 207 -4.51 2.80 -2.14
C SER A 207 -5.24 2.49 -3.45
N LEU A 208 -4.81 1.45 -4.20
CA LEU A 208 -5.42 1.10 -5.49
C LEU A 208 -6.52 0.05 -5.37
N MET A 209 -6.27 -1.00 -4.59
CA MET A 209 -7.23 -2.08 -4.37
C MET A 209 -8.20 -1.76 -3.23
N GLY A 210 -7.87 -0.82 -2.35
CA GLY A 210 -8.59 -0.61 -1.11
C GLY A 210 -8.36 -1.77 -0.15
N ILE A 211 -9.44 -2.42 0.27
CA ILE A 211 -9.44 -3.65 1.08
C ILE A 211 -9.67 -4.84 0.16
N MET A 212 -8.73 -5.78 0.10
CA MET A 212 -8.79 -6.97 -0.73
C MET A 212 -8.79 -8.22 0.15
N ALA A 213 -9.89 -8.98 0.09
CA ALA A 213 -9.97 -10.27 0.77
C ALA A 213 -8.87 -11.21 0.31
N VAL A 214 -8.46 -12.10 1.20
CA VAL A 214 -7.52 -13.18 0.91
C VAL A 214 -8.32 -14.46 1.01
N ARG A 215 -8.32 -15.28 -0.04
CA ARG A 215 -8.97 -16.60 -0.01
C ARG A 215 -8.04 -17.70 0.49
N GLN A 216 -6.73 -17.48 0.38
CA GLN A 216 -5.72 -18.47 0.75
C GLN A 216 -4.41 -17.79 1.16
N PHE A 217 -3.81 -18.23 2.26
CA PHE A 217 -2.44 -17.89 2.65
C PHE A 217 -1.69 -19.18 3.00
N GLY A 218 -0.77 -19.58 2.13
CA GLY A 218 -0.07 -20.87 2.27
C GLY A 218 -1.06 -22.03 2.16
N SER A 219 -1.11 -22.89 3.17
CA SER A 219 -2.10 -23.98 3.26
C SER A 219 -3.44 -23.56 3.83
N GLN A 220 -3.54 -22.38 4.47
CA GLN A 220 -4.76 -21.93 5.11
C GLN A 220 -5.71 -21.28 4.10
N THR A 221 -6.99 -21.63 4.16
CA THR A 221 -8.06 -21.02 3.37
C THR A 221 -8.96 -20.15 4.23
N PHE A 222 -9.47 -19.07 3.66
CA PHE A 222 -10.39 -18.14 4.32
C PHE A 222 -11.67 -17.97 3.51
N PRO A 223 -12.82 -17.70 4.15
CA PRO A 223 -14.06 -17.43 3.46
C PRO A 223 -13.97 -16.11 2.68
N VAL A 224 -14.52 -16.09 1.47
CA VAL A 224 -14.69 -14.87 0.67
C VAL A 224 -16.12 -14.84 0.17
N SER A 225 -16.93 -13.95 0.75
CA SER A 225 -18.34 -13.74 0.37
C SER A 225 -18.80 -12.34 0.74
N GLU A 226 -19.95 -11.92 0.22
CA GLU A 226 -20.56 -10.62 0.55
C GLU A 226 -20.96 -10.48 2.03
N THR A 227 -21.08 -11.60 2.76
CA THR A 227 -21.46 -11.63 4.18
C THR A 227 -20.26 -11.64 5.12
N THR A 228 -19.03 -11.72 4.60
CA THR A 228 -17.81 -11.64 5.41
C THR A 228 -17.62 -10.26 6.02
N GLN A 229 -16.91 -10.18 7.14
CA GLN A 229 -16.56 -8.89 7.74
C GLN A 229 -15.64 -8.11 6.80
N THR A 230 -14.73 -8.76 6.09
CA THR A 230 -13.87 -8.14 5.07
C THR A 230 -14.68 -7.45 3.96
N ALA A 231 -15.76 -8.09 3.48
CA ALA A 231 -16.65 -7.47 2.50
C ALA A 231 -17.36 -6.22 3.06
N ALA A 232 -17.84 -6.29 4.31
CA ALA A 232 -18.43 -5.13 4.97
C ALA A 232 -17.44 -3.96 5.12
N LEU A 233 -16.19 -4.24 5.51
CA LEU A 233 -15.10 -3.25 5.61
C LEU A 233 -14.81 -2.61 4.23
N PHE A 234 -14.76 -3.40 3.17
CA PHE A 234 -14.58 -2.90 1.81
C PHE A 234 -15.73 -1.97 1.37
N GLN A 235 -16.98 -2.36 1.62
CA GLN A 235 -18.14 -1.53 1.29
C GLN A 235 -18.14 -0.19 2.04
N GLN A 236 -17.68 -0.19 3.29
CA GLN A 236 -17.52 1.06 4.05
C GLN A 236 -16.39 1.93 3.49
N TYR A 237 -15.23 1.34 3.18
CA TYR A 237 -14.12 2.04 2.52
C TYR A 237 -14.56 2.71 1.21
N GLN A 238 -15.38 2.04 0.40
CA GLN A 238 -15.90 2.61 -0.86
C GLN A 238 -16.70 3.89 -0.65
N LYS A 239 -17.43 4.01 0.47
CA LYS A 239 -18.20 5.21 0.84
C LYS A 239 -17.32 6.32 1.40
N ASP A 240 -16.28 5.96 2.14
CA ASP A 240 -15.45 6.92 2.87
C ASP A 240 -14.27 7.45 2.04
N ARG A 241 -13.81 6.74 1.00
CA ARG A 241 -12.63 7.14 0.20
C ARG A 241 -12.77 8.46 -0.58
N LEU A 242 -13.97 9.02 -0.66
CA LEU A 242 -14.23 10.34 -1.25
C LEU A 242 -14.50 11.44 -0.20
N ARG A 243 -14.43 11.09 1.09
CA ARG A 243 -14.54 12.02 2.22
C ARG A 243 -13.14 12.40 2.71
N PRO A 244 -13.02 13.48 3.51
CA PRO A 244 -11.76 13.80 4.19
C PRO A 244 -11.21 12.59 4.94
N PHE A 245 -9.88 12.49 5.01
CA PHE A 245 -9.22 11.38 5.68
C PHE A 245 -9.64 11.33 7.17
N PRO A 246 -9.92 10.16 7.77
CA PRO A 246 -10.28 10.10 9.18
C PRO A 246 -9.20 10.73 10.07
N GLY A 247 -9.59 11.68 10.92
CA GLY A 247 -8.65 12.42 11.78
C GLY A 247 -8.07 13.69 11.16
N SER A 248 -8.37 14.02 9.89
CA SER A 248 -8.15 15.38 9.38
C SER A 248 -9.30 16.29 9.81
N LEU A 249 -9.00 17.34 10.59
CA LEU A 249 -9.92 18.46 10.84
C LEU A 249 -10.11 19.30 9.57
#